data_AF-A0A0P1A6B3-F1
#
_entry.id   AF-A0A0P1A6B3-F1
#
_cell.length_a   1.000
_cell.length_b   1.000
_cell.length_c   1.000
_cell.angle_alpha   90.00
_cell.angle_beta   90.00
_cell.angle_gamma   90.00
#
_symmetry.space_group_name_H-M   'P 1'
#
loop_
_entity.id
_entity.type
_entity.pdbx_description
1 polymer ?
#
loop_
_entity_poly.entity_id
_entity_poly.type
_entity_poly.pdbx_seq_one_letter_code
_entity_poly.pdbx_strand_id
1 'polypeptide(L)'
;MNQVEADAPSPLYLAEDLLYTTESSCHSITNLPSSNAALTAQLLPATAAFQGNLQLSKAASGNGCTLYLAIKGVVLDNSSGLHDVFTTAQSVLKQLEKLLTTLELKNVLFARATIGLDDNKLYAALVSTESLNEASQSILKLQQGACTEMLSTLKSDVVTDFLPKQVNFSALNVVRQGSNDEAMSCAVSLDIAAVVPYPSLDVEVFQLLKAVDEKLESLFASQPSTTLADANVRLLMGPMGQKLVTTNLTLNPPSYEEAMGIFALIAVLVVMLMGVVAQKKRNDKRSRDRYERASRAAQFQRVSIRMSQHDQESQQFESEEESLL
;
A
#
# COMPACT_ATOMS: atom_id res chain seq x y z
N MET A 1 5.51 -18.45 -41.06
CA MET A 1 5.09 -18.83 -39.69
C MET A 1 5.18 -17.58 -38.85
N ASN A 2 4.06 -16.91 -38.65
CA ASN A 2 4.00 -15.76 -37.74
C ASN A 2 3.90 -16.32 -36.32
N GLN A 3 4.93 -16.11 -35.51
CA GLN A 3 4.85 -16.31 -34.08
C GLN A 3 3.88 -15.25 -33.55
N VAL A 4 2.70 -15.71 -33.11
CA VAL A 4 1.85 -14.95 -32.22
C VAL A 4 2.58 -14.98 -30.88
N GLU A 5 3.25 -13.88 -30.51
CA GLU A 5 3.60 -13.65 -29.11
C GLU A 5 2.29 -13.67 -28.33
N ALA A 6 2.09 -14.71 -27.53
CA ALA A 6 0.99 -14.75 -26.59
C ALA A 6 1.25 -13.63 -25.58
N ASP A 7 0.39 -12.63 -25.59
CA ASP A 7 0.38 -11.53 -24.62
C ASP A 7 0.39 -12.15 -23.22
N ALA A 8 1.50 -12.00 -22.51
CA ALA A 8 1.62 -12.57 -21.17
C ALA A 8 0.59 -11.88 -20.27
N PRO A 9 -0.21 -12.62 -19.47
CA PRO A 9 -1.21 -12.01 -18.63
C PRO A 9 -0.54 -11.01 -17.67
N SER A 10 -1.06 -9.78 -17.68
CA SER A 10 -0.54 -8.73 -16.80
C SER A 10 -0.83 -9.09 -15.34
N PRO A 11 0.15 -8.96 -14.43
CA PRO A 11 -0.04 -9.29 -13.03
C PRO A 11 -1.08 -8.36 -12.39
N LEU A 12 -2.06 -8.93 -11.67
CA LEU A 12 -3.05 -8.18 -10.93
C LEU A 12 -2.59 -7.98 -9.48
N TYR A 13 -2.33 -6.76 -9.07
CA TYR A 13 -1.97 -6.44 -7.68
C TYR A 13 -3.24 -6.31 -6.84
N LEU A 14 -3.32 -7.08 -5.76
CA LEU A 14 -4.45 -7.11 -4.84
C LEU A 14 -3.98 -6.63 -3.46
N ALA A 15 -4.54 -5.51 -3.02
CA ALA A 15 -4.38 -4.98 -1.67
C ALA A 15 -5.77 -4.71 -1.08
N GLU A 16 -6.26 -5.62 -0.24
CA GLU A 16 -7.62 -5.58 0.30
C GLU A 16 -7.63 -5.83 1.80
N ASP A 17 -8.42 -5.05 2.52
CA ASP A 17 -8.68 -5.22 3.95
C ASP A 17 -10.17 -5.29 4.21
N LEU A 18 -10.65 -6.44 4.70
CA LEU A 18 -12.04 -6.68 5.07
C LEU A 18 -12.20 -6.83 6.58
N LEU A 19 -13.26 -6.23 7.12
CA LEU A 19 -13.59 -6.29 8.53
C LEU A 19 -15.07 -6.64 8.71
N TYR A 20 -15.28 -7.73 9.45
CA TYR A 20 -16.59 -8.21 9.86
C TYR A 20 -16.69 -8.22 11.39
N THR A 21 -17.91 -8.04 11.89
CA THR A 21 -18.22 -8.16 13.32
C THR A 21 -19.25 -9.26 13.53
N THR A 22 -19.18 -9.94 14.67
CA THR A 22 -20.12 -11.01 15.04
C THR A 22 -20.39 -10.95 16.53
N GLU A 23 -21.59 -11.35 16.95
CA GLU A 23 -21.95 -11.49 18.36
C GLU A 23 -21.35 -12.74 19.02
N SER A 24 -20.78 -13.65 18.23
CA SER A 24 -20.06 -14.81 18.75
C SER A 24 -18.86 -14.38 19.59
N SER A 25 -18.65 -15.03 20.74
CA SER A 25 -17.45 -14.80 21.55
C SER A 25 -16.19 -15.12 20.74
N CYS A 26 -15.16 -14.28 20.79
CA CYS A 26 -13.90 -14.61 20.11
C CYS A 26 -13.28 -15.92 20.57
N HIS A 27 -13.51 -16.35 21.81
CA HIS A 27 -12.98 -17.61 22.31
C HIS A 27 -13.65 -18.83 21.67
N SER A 28 -14.92 -18.74 21.25
CA SER A 28 -15.60 -19.86 20.60
C SER A 28 -15.18 -20.07 19.14
N ILE A 29 -14.56 -19.08 18.51
CA ILE A 29 -14.11 -19.17 17.11
C ILE A 29 -12.73 -19.83 17.04
N THR A 30 -12.63 -21.16 17.13
CA THR A 30 -11.32 -21.85 17.18
C THR A 30 -10.77 -22.25 15.81
N ASN A 31 -11.63 -22.42 14.80
CA ASN A 31 -11.30 -23.11 13.56
C ASN A 31 -11.06 -22.15 12.38
N LEU A 32 -10.38 -21.03 12.61
CA LEU A 32 -10.01 -20.14 11.50
C LEU A 32 -8.81 -20.73 10.74
N PRO A 33 -8.84 -20.77 9.40
CA PRO A 33 -7.67 -21.14 8.62
C PRO A 33 -6.53 -20.14 8.92
N SER A 34 -5.41 -20.64 9.42
CA SER A 34 -4.27 -19.81 9.85
C SER A 34 -3.13 -19.78 8.83
N SER A 35 -3.07 -20.74 7.91
CA SER A 35 -2.04 -20.79 6.88
C SER A 35 -2.49 -20.02 5.63
N ASN A 36 -1.57 -19.22 5.08
CA ASN A 36 -1.75 -18.51 3.81
C ASN A 36 -2.19 -19.44 2.67
N ALA A 37 -1.62 -20.65 2.57
CA ALA A 37 -1.99 -21.62 1.53
C ALA A 37 -3.44 -22.13 1.66
N ALA A 38 -3.89 -22.45 2.87
CA ALA A 38 -5.28 -22.87 3.09
C ALA A 38 -6.27 -21.74 2.78
N LEU A 39 -5.95 -20.51 3.17
CA LEU A 39 -6.78 -19.35 2.87
C LEU A 39 -6.81 -19.06 1.37
N THR A 40 -5.67 -19.12 0.69
CA THR A 40 -5.57 -18.96 -0.77
C THR A 40 -6.46 -19.99 -1.48
N ALA A 41 -6.37 -21.26 -1.10
CA ALA A 41 -7.16 -22.33 -1.69
C ALA A 41 -8.69 -22.21 -1.42
N GLN A 42 -9.07 -21.53 -0.34
CA GLN A 42 -10.49 -21.36 0.03
C GLN A 42 -11.11 -20.06 -0.53
N LEU A 43 -10.34 -18.98 -0.56
CA LEU A 43 -10.86 -17.64 -0.86
C LEU A 43 -10.61 -17.20 -2.30
N LEU A 44 -9.56 -17.71 -2.95
CA LEU A 44 -9.23 -17.34 -4.32
C LEU A 44 -9.68 -18.43 -5.31
N PRO A 45 -9.96 -18.07 -6.57
CA PRO A 45 -10.32 -19.03 -7.60
C PRO A 45 -9.25 -20.12 -7.76
N ALA A 46 -9.66 -21.37 -7.93
CA ALA A 46 -8.73 -22.51 -8.04
C ALA A 46 -7.75 -22.43 -9.23
N THR A 47 -8.09 -21.64 -10.25
CA THR A 47 -7.27 -21.40 -11.45
C THR A 47 -6.26 -20.27 -11.29
N ALA A 48 -6.38 -19.47 -10.23
CA ALA A 48 -5.54 -18.30 -10.00
C ALA A 48 -4.31 -18.68 -9.16
N ALA A 49 -3.12 -18.35 -9.65
CA ALA A 49 -1.90 -18.47 -8.86
C ALA A 49 -1.69 -17.19 -8.04
N PHE A 50 -1.70 -17.30 -6.71
CA PHE A 50 -1.49 -16.15 -5.82
C PHE A 50 -0.07 -16.14 -5.25
N GLN A 51 0.59 -15.01 -5.37
CA GLN A 51 1.90 -14.73 -4.78
C GLN A 51 1.76 -13.56 -3.81
N GLY A 52 1.66 -13.85 -2.52
CA GLY A 52 1.48 -12.81 -1.52
C GLY A 52 1.22 -13.36 -0.13
N ASN A 53 0.72 -12.47 0.73
CA ASN A 53 0.28 -12.79 2.07
C ASN A 53 -1.22 -12.57 2.18
N LEU A 54 -1.92 -13.60 2.64
CA LEU A 54 -3.30 -13.54 2.99
C LEU A 54 -3.43 -14.01 4.45
N GLN A 55 -3.96 -13.15 5.30
CA GLN A 55 -4.07 -13.37 6.73
C GLN A 55 -5.50 -13.12 7.21
N LEU A 56 -6.09 -14.14 7.81
CA LEU A 56 -7.35 -14.03 8.54
C LEU A 56 -7.06 -14.05 10.04
N SER A 57 -7.50 -13.02 10.74
CA SER A 57 -7.29 -12.85 12.17
C SER A 57 -8.59 -12.47 12.87
N LYS A 58 -8.59 -12.58 14.19
CA LYS A 58 -9.73 -12.23 15.03
C LYS A 58 -9.29 -11.42 16.24
N ALA A 59 -10.13 -10.50 16.69
CA ALA A 59 -9.89 -9.67 17.86
C ALA A 59 -11.19 -9.47 18.65
N ALA A 60 -11.09 -9.48 19.98
CA ALA A 60 -12.23 -9.22 20.85
C ALA A 60 -12.76 -7.80 20.62
N SER A 61 -14.07 -7.67 20.49
CA SER A 61 -14.73 -6.39 20.29
C SER A 61 -16.02 -6.35 21.10
N GLY A 62 -15.98 -5.65 22.24
CA GLY A 62 -17.05 -5.66 23.22
C GLY A 62 -17.39 -7.09 23.68
N ASN A 63 -18.66 -7.48 23.55
CA ASN A 63 -19.15 -8.82 23.88
C ASN A 63 -19.00 -9.83 22.73
N GLY A 64 -18.56 -9.37 21.56
CA GLY A 64 -18.48 -10.18 20.34
C GLY A 64 -17.05 -10.37 19.85
N CYS A 65 -16.94 -10.61 18.55
CA CYS A 65 -15.67 -10.78 17.86
C CYS A 65 -15.62 -9.98 16.57
N THR A 66 -14.46 -9.42 16.29
CA THR A 66 -14.13 -8.82 14.99
C THR A 66 -13.23 -9.78 14.22
N LEU A 67 -13.55 -10.00 12.96
CA LEU A 67 -12.78 -10.78 12.02
C LEU A 67 -12.14 -9.84 11.00
N TYR A 68 -10.83 -9.96 10.82
CA TYR A 68 -10.05 -9.13 9.92
C TYR A 68 -9.33 -10.00 8.90
N LEU A 69 -9.65 -9.78 7.62
CA LEU A 69 -8.97 -10.40 6.49
C LEU A 69 -8.11 -9.34 5.80
N ALA A 70 -6.80 -9.55 5.80
CA ALA A 70 -5.84 -8.75 5.03
C ALA A 70 -5.31 -9.56 3.86
N ILE A 71 -5.31 -8.96 2.67
CA ILE A 71 -4.82 -9.56 1.44
C ILE A 71 -3.83 -8.59 0.81
N LYS A 72 -2.60 -9.04 0.61
CA LYS A 72 -1.58 -8.28 -0.09
C LYS A 72 -0.75 -9.20 -0.97
N GLY A 73 -0.88 -9.06 -2.28
CA GLY A 73 -0.13 -9.90 -3.20
C GLY A 73 -0.45 -9.65 -4.66
N VAL A 74 0.02 -10.58 -5.48
CA VAL A 74 -0.21 -10.60 -6.92
C VAL A 74 -1.02 -11.84 -7.25
N VAL A 75 -2.11 -11.64 -8.00
CA VAL A 75 -2.88 -12.72 -8.61
C VAL A 75 -2.41 -12.84 -10.06
N LEU A 76 -1.84 -14.00 -10.38
CA LEU A 76 -1.45 -14.41 -11.72
C LEU A 76 -2.57 -15.31 -12.25
N ASP A 77 -3.40 -14.77 -13.13
CA ASP A 77 -4.42 -15.56 -13.82
C ASP A 77 -3.87 -16.07 -15.15
N ASN A 78 -3.97 -17.38 -15.37
CA ASN A 78 -3.65 -18.00 -16.66
C ASN A 78 -4.90 -18.09 -17.57
N SER A 79 -6.06 -17.70 -17.05
CA SER A 79 -7.33 -17.63 -17.76
C SER A 79 -7.76 -16.17 -17.95
N SER A 80 -8.56 -15.89 -18.97
CA SER A 80 -9.03 -14.53 -19.32
C SER A 80 -10.11 -13.98 -18.38
N GLY A 81 -10.10 -14.37 -17.10
CA GLY A 81 -11.21 -14.16 -16.16
C GLY A 81 -11.00 -12.99 -15.20
N LEU A 82 -9.76 -12.77 -14.76
CA LEU A 82 -9.43 -11.76 -13.74
C LEU A 82 -8.76 -10.54 -14.39
N HIS A 83 -9.58 -9.61 -14.90
CA HIS A 83 -9.11 -8.34 -15.44
C HIS A 83 -9.22 -7.17 -14.48
N ASP A 84 -9.82 -7.38 -13.30
CA ASP A 84 -10.25 -6.29 -12.42
C ASP A 84 -10.12 -6.67 -10.94
N VAL A 85 -9.47 -5.80 -10.16
CA VAL A 85 -9.28 -5.93 -8.72
C VAL A 85 -10.62 -6.00 -8.00
N PHE A 86 -11.60 -5.18 -8.39
CA PHE A 86 -12.91 -5.15 -7.75
C PHE A 86 -13.69 -6.45 -7.95
N THR A 87 -13.60 -7.05 -9.14
CA THR A 87 -14.23 -8.34 -9.44
C THR A 87 -13.58 -9.48 -8.63
N THR A 88 -12.25 -9.42 -8.46
CA THR A 88 -11.50 -10.37 -7.64
C THR A 88 -11.89 -10.25 -6.17
N ALA A 89 -11.89 -9.03 -5.63
CA ALA A 89 -12.32 -8.73 -4.26
C ALA A 89 -13.77 -9.18 -4.01
N GLN A 90 -14.67 -8.96 -4.98
CA GLN A 90 -16.04 -9.44 -4.92
C GLN A 90 -16.14 -10.97 -4.82
N SER A 91 -15.28 -11.70 -5.54
CA SER A 91 -15.20 -13.16 -5.45
C SER A 91 -14.70 -13.61 -4.09
N VAL A 92 -13.64 -12.96 -3.57
CA VAL A 92 -13.10 -13.24 -2.23
C VAL A 92 -14.14 -13.01 -1.15
N LEU A 93 -14.89 -11.91 -1.23
CA LEU A 93 -15.98 -11.61 -0.31
C LEU A 93 -17.01 -12.75 -0.24
N LYS A 94 -17.48 -13.24 -1.40
CA LYS A 94 -18.44 -14.34 -1.47
C LYS A 94 -17.89 -15.63 -0.86
N GLN A 95 -16.61 -15.94 -1.08
CA GLN A 95 -15.99 -17.11 -0.46
C GLN A 95 -15.80 -16.92 1.04
N LEU A 96 -15.49 -15.70 1.49
CA LEU A 96 -15.39 -15.37 2.90
C LEU A 96 -16.75 -15.52 3.58
N GLU A 97 -17.82 -14.95 3.04
CA GLU A 97 -19.18 -15.12 3.56
C GLU A 97 -19.56 -16.61 3.69
N LYS A 98 -19.22 -17.41 2.68
CA LYS A 98 -19.45 -18.86 2.71
C LYS A 98 -18.63 -19.55 3.83
N LEU A 99 -17.37 -19.15 4.02
CA LEU A 99 -16.53 -19.63 5.11
C LEU A 99 -17.12 -19.25 6.47
N LEU A 100 -17.54 -17.99 6.65
CA LEU A 100 -18.14 -17.49 7.89
C LEU A 100 -19.47 -18.21 8.20
N THR A 101 -20.26 -18.51 7.18
CA THR A 101 -21.50 -19.30 7.29
C THR A 101 -21.20 -20.74 7.70
N THR A 102 -20.14 -21.35 7.14
CA THR A 102 -19.71 -22.72 7.48
C THR A 102 -19.21 -22.82 8.93
N LEU A 103 -18.71 -21.72 9.49
CA LEU A 103 -18.32 -21.61 10.89
C LEU A 103 -19.51 -21.37 11.84
N GLU A 104 -20.75 -21.35 11.33
CA GLU A 104 -21.99 -21.15 12.07
C GLU A 104 -21.98 -19.91 12.99
N LEU A 105 -21.30 -18.85 12.54
CA LEU A 105 -21.19 -17.62 13.29
C LEU A 105 -22.52 -16.87 13.34
N LYS A 106 -22.89 -16.34 14.51
CA LYS A 106 -24.14 -15.61 14.71
C LYS A 106 -23.99 -14.15 14.32
N ASN A 107 -24.98 -13.61 13.60
CA ASN A 107 -25.11 -12.18 13.32
C ASN A 107 -23.80 -11.58 12.79
N VAL A 108 -23.28 -12.14 11.70
CA VAL A 108 -22.10 -11.62 11.00
C VAL A 108 -22.53 -10.37 10.24
N LEU A 109 -21.89 -9.24 10.56
CA LEU A 109 -22.18 -7.93 9.98
C LEU A 109 -20.91 -7.38 9.34
N PHE A 110 -21.02 -6.95 8.09
CA PHE A 110 -19.99 -6.18 7.42
C PHE A 110 -19.79 -4.84 8.13
N ALA A 111 -18.53 -4.45 8.31
CA ALA A 111 -18.18 -3.20 8.98
C ALA A 111 -17.24 -2.33 8.14
N ARG A 112 -16.29 -2.92 7.43
CA ARG A 112 -15.38 -2.16 6.56
C ARG A 112 -14.81 -3.01 5.41
N ALA A 113 -14.65 -2.38 4.25
CA ALA A 113 -13.80 -2.84 3.17
C ALA A 113 -12.81 -1.72 2.80
N THR A 114 -11.58 -2.06 2.48
CA THR A 114 -10.58 -1.15 1.92
C THR A 114 -9.89 -1.84 0.74
N ILE A 115 -9.68 -1.12 -0.35
CA ILE A 115 -9.04 -1.60 -1.58
C ILE A 115 -7.99 -0.57 -1.98
N GLY A 116 -6.75 -1.01 -2.13
CA GLY A 116 -5.67 -0.22 -2.73
C GLY A 116 -5.50 -0.58 -4.20
N LEU A 117 -5.40 0.42 -5.07
CA LEU A 117 -5.11 0.27 -6.50
C LEU A 117 -3.90 1.13 -6.88
N ASP A 118 -3.10 0.63 -7.83
CA ASP A 118 -2.01 1.35 -8.52
C ASP A 118 -0.99 2.07 -7.59
N ASP A 119 -0.87 1.62 -6.34
CA ASP A 119 -0.08 2.20 -5.24
C ASP A 119 -0.47 3.63 -4.80
N ASN A 120 -1.38 4.31 -5.50
CA ASN A 120 -1.75 5.71 -5.24
C ASN A 120 -3.26 5.96 -5.08
N LYS A 121 -4.10 4.93 -5.20
CA LYS A 121 -5.52 5.02 -4.93
C LYS A 121 -5.91 4.14 -3.75
N LEU A 122 -6.72 4.67 -2.85
CA LEU A 122 -7.26 3.98 -1.69
C LEU A 122 -8.78 4.21 -1.62
N TYR A 123 -9.54 3.13 -1.78
CA TYR A 123 -10.99 3.13 -1.73
C TYR A 123 -11.44 2.41 -0.46
N ALA A 124 -12.23 3.06 0.38
CA ALA A 124 -12.74 2.49 1.61
C ALA A 124 -14.25 2.66 1.71
N ALA A 125 -14.93 1.60 2.14
CA ALA A 125 -16.33 1.64 2.51
C ALA A 125 -16.43 1.26 3.99
N LEU A 126 -17.06 2.10 4.80
CA LEU A 126 -17.15 1.96 6.25
C LEU A 126 -18.59 2.10 6.71
N VAL A 127 -19.04 1.20 7.57
CA VAL A 127 -20.32 1.33 8.26
C VAL A 127 -20.11 2.22 9.48
N SER A 128 -20.73 3.40 9.48
CA SER A 128 -20.68 4.33 10.59
C SER A 128 -21.78 4.02 11.60
N THR A 129 -21.41 4.01 12.88
CA THR A 129 -22.37 3.95 14.00
C THR A 129 -22.75 5.34 14.51
N GLU A 130 -22.03 6.37 14.07
CA GLU A 130 -22.28 7.77 14.39
C GLU A 130 -23.24 8.38 13.37
N SER A 131 -23.97 9.43 13.78
CA SER A 131 -24.82 10.18 12.85
C SER A 131 -24.00 10.64 11.66
N LEU A 132 -24.43 10.30 10.44
CA LEU A 132 -23.79 10.62 9.16
C LEU A 132 -23.63 12.13 8.86
N ASN A 133 -23.91 12.98 9.85
CA ASN A 133 -23.82 14.43 9.76
C ASN A 133 -22.38 14.95 9.70
N GLU A 134 -21.39 14.12 10.03
CA GLU A 134 -19.96 14.44 9.92
C GLU A 134 -19.29 13.75 8.72
N ALA A 135 -19.90 13.84 7.53
CA ALA A 135 -19.15 13.62 6.31
C ALA A 135 -18.01 14.65 6.30
N SER A 136 -16.77 14.16 6.47
CA SER A 136 -15.57 14.99 6.48
C SER A 136 -15.53 15.86 5.21
N GLN A 137 -14.90 17.03 5.28
CA GLN A 137 -14.79 17.89 4.09
C GLN A 137 -14.04 17.13 2.99
N SER A 138 -14.65 17.00 1.80
CA SER A 138 -13.93 16.49 0.63
C SER A 138 -12.93 17.56 0.18
N ILE A 139 -11.68 17.18 -0.07
CA ILE A 139 -10.59 18.10 -0.38
C ILE A 139 -9.98 17.72 -1.74
N LEU A 140 -9.76 18.72 -2.57
CA LEU A 140 -8.99 18.59 -3.80
C LEU A 140 -7.77 19.48 -3.72
N LYS A 141 -6.59 18.86 -3.82
CA LYS A 141 -5.31 19.56 -3.84
C LYS A 141 -4.84 19.68 -5.29
N LEU A 142 -4.59 20.92 -5.73
CA LEU A 142 -4.19 21.25 -7.10
C LEU A 142 -2.89 22.05 -7.08
N GLN A 143 -2.02 21.82 -8.06
CA GLN A 143 -0.87 22.69 -8.30
C GLN A 143 -1.30 23.96 -9.06
N GLN A 144 -1.07 25.14 -8.47
CA GLN A 144 -1.74 26.38 -8.89
C GLN A 144 -1.39 26.85 -10.31
N GLY A 145 -0.13 26.73 -10.73
CA GLY A 145 0.31 27.20 -12.07
C GLY A 145 -0.11 26.26 -13.20
N ALA A 146 -0.09 24.95 -12.97
CA ALA A 146 -0.32 23.94 -14.01
C ALA A 146 -1.81 23.57 -14.22
N CYS A 147 -2.66 23.76 -13.21
CA CYS A 147 -4.03 23.20 -13.18
C CYS A 147 -5.15 24.21 -13.50
N THR A 148 -4.89 25.22 -14.33
CA THR A 148 -5.84 26.31 -14.64
C THR A 148 -7.10 25.81 -15.37
N GLU A 149 -6.96 24.86 -16.30
CA GLU A 149 -8.07 24.23 -17.02
C GLU A 149 -8.97 23.43 -16.06
N MET A 150 -8.37 22.57 -15.22
CA MET A 150 -9.10 21.78 -14.21
C MET A 150 -9.83 22.69 -13.21
N LEU A 151 -9.20 23.79 -12.77
CA LEU A 151 -9.83 24.81 -11.92
C LEU A 151 -11.05 25.47 -12.59
N SER A 152 -11.07 25.57 -13.92
CA SER A 152 -12.22 26.11 -14.66
C SER A 152 -13.36 25.10 -14.75
N THR A 153 -13.06 23.83 -14.96
CA THR A 153 -14.03 22.72 -14.97
C THR A 153 -14.64 22.47 -13.60
N LEU A 154 -13.88 22.70 -12.52
CA LEU A 154 -14.37 22.62 -11.14
C LEU A 154 -15.20 23.83 -10.70
N LYS A 155 -15.30 24.88 -11.53
CA LYS A 155 -16.17 26.04 -11.26
C LYS A 155 -17.47 25.98 -12.06
N SER A 156 -17.55 25.13 -13.07
CA SER A 156 -18.79 24.88 -13.81
C SER A 156 -19.64 23.83 -13.08
N ASP A 157 -20.94 23.77 -13.39
CA ASP A 157 -21.90 22.83 -12.78
C ASP A 157 -21.55 21.34 -12.99
N VAL A 158 -20.44 21.01 -13.67
CA VAL A 158 -19.88 19.67 -13.84
C VAL A 158 -19.45 19.04 -12.51
N VAL A 159 -19.23 19.85 -11.47
CA VAL A 159 -18.84 19.38 -10.12
C VAL A 159 -19.88 18.45 -9.50
N THR A 160 -21.16 18.56 -9.86
CA THR A 160 -22.20 17.69 -9.27
C THR A 160 -22.14 16.24 -9.78
N ASP A 161 -21.44 15.97 -10.88
CA ASP A 161 -21.33 14.63 -11.50
C ASP A 161 -19.97 13.95 -11.23
N PHE A 162 -19.24 14.38 -10.19
CA PHE A 162 -17.90 13.86 -9.84
C PHE A 162 -17.93 12.40 -9.35
N LEU A 163 -19.04 11.98 -8.76
CA LEU A 163 -19.26 10.65 -8.20
C LEU A 163 -20.60 10.08 -8.70
N PRO A 164 -20.83 8.76 -8.60
CA PRO A 164 -22.12 8.16 -8.89
C PRO A 164 -23.26 8.83 -8.10
N LYS A 165 -24.46 8.88 -8.68
CA LYS A 165 -25.62 9.60 -8.11
C LYS A 165 -26.05 9.09 -6.73
N GLN A 166 -25.71 7.85 -6.39
CA GLN A 166 -25.99 7.27 -5.07
C GLN A 166 -25.05 7.80 -3.98
N VAL A 167 -23.99 8.52 -4.36
CA VAL A 167 -22.94 9.01 -3.46
C VAL A 167 -23.15 10.49 -3.17
N ASN A 168 -23.49 10.79 -1.91
CA ASN A 168 -23.68 12.15 -1.45
C ASN A 168 -22.41 12.67 -0.76
N PHE A 169 -21.75 13.66 -1.32
CA PHE A 169 -20.50 14.21 -0.78
C PHE A 169 -20.64 15.70 -0.52
N SER A 170 -19.88 16.19 0.47
CA SER A 170 -19.81 17.62 0.76
C SER A 170 -19.14 18.39 -0.38
N ALA A 171 -19.40 19.70 -0.47
CA ALA A 171 -18.76 20.55 -1.47
C ALA A 171 -17.23 20.39 -1.38
N LEU A 172 -16.60 20.20 -2.55
CA LEU A 172 -15.17 19.95 -2.66
C LEU A 172 -14.38 21.22 -2.28
N ASN A 173 -13.60 21.15 -1.21
CA ASN A 173 -12.71 22.22 -0.80
C ASN A 173 -11.43 22.20 -1.63
N VAL A 174 -11.25 23.20 -2.48
CA VAL A 174 -10.11 23.28 -3.40
C VAL A 174 -8.93 23.99 -2.73
N VAL A 175 -7.89 23.22 -2.40
CA VAL A 175 -6.63 23.71 -1.83
C VAL A 175 -5.58 23.82 -2.93
N ARG A 176 -4.99 24.99 -3.06
CA ARG A 176 -3.93 25.25 -4.05
C ARG A 176 -2.56 25.09 -3.41
N GLN A 177 -1.71 24.25 -3.98
CA GLN A 177 -0.34 24.03 -3.56
C GLN A 177 0.64 24.64 -4.57
N GLY A 178 1.69 25.31 -4.07
CA GLY A 178 2.86 25.71 -4.86
C GLY A 178 2.78 27.07 -5.56
N SER A 179 3.89 27.41 -6.24
CA SER A 179 4.09 28.65 -7.00
C SER A 179 3.31 28.66 -8.33
N ASN A 180 3.09 29.84 -8.89
CA ASN A 180 2.41 30.07 -10.18
C ASN A 180 3.25 29.61 -11.41
N ASP A 181 4.04 28.53 -11.27
CA ASP A 181 4.84 28.02 -12.37
C ASP A 181 3.96 27.20 -13.31
N GLU A 182 3.70 27.74 -14.50
CA GLU A 182 2.85 27.15 -15.53
C GLU A 182 3.57 26.06 -16.34
N ALA A 183 4.88 25.87 -16.14
CA ALA A 183 5.68 24.89 -16.89
C ALA A 183 5.62 23.45 -16.33
N MET A 184 4.96 23.24 -15.18
CA MET A 184 4.83 21.91 -14.56
C MET A 184 3.60 21.16 -15.09
N SER A 185 3.62 19.82 -15.07
CA SER A 185 2.42 19.01 -15.36
C SER A 185 1.40 19.15 -14.23
N CYS A 186 0.10 19.27 -14.55
CA CYS A 186 -0.92 19.40 -13.51
C CYS A 186 -1.08 18.09 -12.74
N ALA A 187 -0.60 18.07 -11.49
CA ALA A 187 -0.81 16.97 -10.57
C ALA A 187 -1.93 17.30 -9.57
N VAL A 188 -2.82 16.34 -9.35
CA VAL A 188 -4.02 16.50 -8.52
C VAL A 188 -4.09 15.40 -7.48
N SER A 189 -4.39 15.75 -6.22
CA SER A 189 -4.69 14.78 -5.18
C SER A 189 -6.09 14.98 -4.66
N LEU A 190 -6.81 13.88 -4.49
CA LEU A 190 -8.24 13.87 -4.17
C LEU A 190 -8.46 13.13 -2.85
N ASP A 191 -9.17 13.76 -1.92
CA ASP A 191 -9.64 13.14 -0.69
C ASP A 191 -11.15 13.35 -0.60
N ILE A 192 -11.92 12.28 -0.72
CA ILE A 192 -13.39 12.34 -0.72
C ILE A 192 -13.89 11.59 0.51
N ALA A 193 -14.72 12.28 1.28
CA ALA A 193 -15.58 11.63 2.26
C ALA A 193 -17.03 11.83 1.85
N ALA A 194 -17.72 10.72 1.60
CA ALA A 194 -19.08 10.72 1.09
C ALA A 194 -19.97 9.79 1.90
N VAL A 195 -21.26 10.07 1.89
CA VAL A 195 -22.31 9.27 2.50
C VAL A 195 -23.04 8.50 1.42
N VAL A 196 -23.27 7.22 1.66
CA VAL A 196 -24.00 6.35 0.75
C VAL A 196 -25.07 5.57 1.52
N PRO A 197 -26.24 5.30 0.91
CA PRO A 197 -27.20 4.36 1.49
C PRO A 197 -26.54 2.99 1.71
N TYR A 198 -26.87 2.33 2.82
CA TYR A 198 -26.38 0.97 3.07
C TYR A 198 -26.96 0.03 1.98
N PRO A 199 -26.11 -0.70 1.23
CA PRO A 199 -26.58 -1.61 0.19
C PRO A 199 -27.30 -2.83 0.78
N SER A 200 -28.13 -3.50 -0.01
CA SER A 200 -28.88 -4.66 0.49
C SER A 200 -28.01 -5.90 0.68
N LEU A 201 -26.90 -5.98 -0.05
CA LEU A 201 -25.93 -7.06 -0.03
C LEU A 201 -24.52 -6.47 0.07
N ASP A 202 -23.64 -7.09 0.88
CA ASP A 202 -22.25 -6.64 1.04
C ASP A 202 -21.50 -6.62 -0.30
N VAL A 203 -21.88 -7.52 -1.21
CA VAL A 203 -21.35 -7.62 -2.57
C VAL A 203 -21.53 -6.35 -3.42
N GLU A 204 -22.57 -5.55 -3.14
CA GLU A 204 -22.87 -4.30 -3.85
C GLU A 204 -21.92 -3.19 -3.43
N VAL A 205 -21.27 -3.30 -2.25
CA VAL A 205 -20.26 -2.34 -1.78
C VAL A 205 -19.11 -2.25 -2.78
N PHE A 206 -18.61 -3.39 -3.26
CA PHE A 206 -17.52 -3.45 -4.24
C PHE A 206 -17.94 -2.93 -5.61
N GLN A 207 -19.20 -3.14 -6.01
CA GLN A 207 -19.73 -2.58 -7.25
C GLN A 207 -19.82 -1.05 -7.17
N LEU A 208 -20.19 -0.52 -6.00
CA LEU A 208 -20.21 0.92 -5.78
C LEU A 208 -18.80 1.52 -5.79
N LEU A 209 -17.83 0.89 -5.12
CA LEU A 209 -16.43 1.34 -5.14
C LEU A 209 -15.85 1.29 -6.56
N LYS A 210 -16.15 0.25 -7.32
CA LYS A 210 -15.80 0.14 -8.75
C LYS A 210 -16.40 1.28 -9.57
N ALA A 211 -17.70 1.53 -9.41
CA ALA A 211 -18.38 2.61 -10.13
C ALA A 211 -17.83 4.00 -9.79
N VAL A 212 -17.33 4.19 -8.56
CA VAL A 212 -16.61 5.42 -8.17
C VAL A 212 -15.27 5.52 -8.90
N ASP A 213 -14.46 4.47 -8.89
CA ASP A 213 -13.16 4.45 -9.59
C ASP A 213 -13.33 4.71 -11.09
N GLU A 214 -14.22 3.97 -11.77
CA GLU A 214 -14.50 4.16 -13.21
C GLU A 214 -14.96 5.60 -13.52
N LYS A 215 -15.74 6.21 -12.63
CA LYS A 215 -16.21 7.59 -12.80
C LYS A 215 -15.09 8.61 -12.64
N LEU A 216 -14.20 8.41 -11.66
CA LEU A 216 -13.03 9.24 -11.46
C LEU A 216 -12.06 9.11 -12.63
N GLU A 217 -11.76 7.89 -13.06
CA GLU A 217 -10.91 7.63 -14.23
C GLU A 217 -11.47 8.30 -15.49
N SER A 218 -12.77 8.15 -15.75
CA SER A 218 -13.43 8.82 -16.88
C SER A 218 -13.29 10.34 -16.82
N LEU A 219 -13.40 10.93 -15.62
CA LEU A 219 -13.30 12.37 -15.43
C LEU A 219 -11.88 12.88 -15.69
N PHE A 220 -10.86 12.22 -15.13
CA PHE A 220 -9.47 12.63 -15.32
C PHE A 220 -8.94 12.27 -16.72
N ALA A 221 -9.40 11.19 -17.34
CA ALA A 221 -9.06 10.85 -18.73
C ALA A 221 -9.59 11.89 -19.73
N SER A 222 -10.69 12.58 -19.41
CA SER A 222 -11.20 13.69 -20.22
C SER A 222 -10.33 14.96 -20.16
N GLN A 223 -9.36 15.02 -19.23
CA GLN A 223 -8.48 16.16 -19.01
C GLN A 223 -7.01 15.79 -19.30
N PRO A 224 -6.56 15.89 -20.56
CA PRO A 224 -5.25 15.40 -20.98
C PRO A 224 -4.05 16.11 -20.33
N SER A 225 -4.26 17.32 -19.80
CA SER A 225 -3.27 18.12 -19.09
C SER A 225 -3.10 17.74 -17.62
N THR A 226 -3.98 16.86 -17.09
CA THR A 226 -4.12 16.56 -15.66
C THR A 226 -3.75 15.12 -15.35
N THR A 227 -2.95 14.92 -14.31
CA THR A 227 -2.59 13.61 -13.77
C THR A 227 -3.13 13.49 -12.34
N LEU A 228 -3.92 12.44 -12.09
CA LEU A 228 -4.33 12.07 -10.73
C LEU A 228 -3.14 11.44 -10.01
N ALA A 229 -2.54 12.20 -9.09
CA ALA A 229 -1.38 11.78 -8.33
C ALA A 229 -1.76 10.83 -7.19
N ASP A 230 -2.87 11.11 -6.50
CA ASP A 230 -3.38 10.31 -5.38
C ASP A 230 -4.91 10.45 -5.29
N ALA A 231 -5.60 9.36 -4.97
CA ALA A 231 -7.02 9.39 -4.64
C ALA A 231 -7.34 8.57 -3.39
N ASN A 232 -7.89 9.22 -2.38
CA ASN A 232 -8.45 8.59 -1.19
C ASN A 232 -9.96 8.81 -1.18
N VAL A 233 -10.74 7.74 -1.25
CA VAL A 233 -12.21 7.82 -1.22
C VAL A 233 -12.72 7.01 -0.06
N ARG A 234 -13.53 7.65 0.78
CA ARG A 234 -14.18 7.05 1.94
C ARG A 234 -15.69 7.17 1.82
N LEU A 235 -16.36 6.04 1.61
CA LEU A 235 -17.81 5.92 1.62
C LEU A 235 -18.28 5.54 3.03
N LEU A 236 -19.10 6.39 3.63
CA LEU A 236 -19.71 6.20 4.95
C LEU A 236 -21.15 5.72 4.75
N MET A 237 -21.42 4.52 5.22
CA MET A 237 -22.76 3.92 5.21
C MET A 237 -23.44 4.13 6.56
N GLY A 238 -24.74 4.41 6.54
CA GLY A 238 -25.54 4.45 7.76
C GLY A 238 -25.69 3.08 8.42
N PRO A 239 -26.11 3.04 9.69
CA PRO A 239 -26.39 1.78 10.36
C PRO A 239 -27.56 1.05 9.68
N MET A 240 -27.46 -0.27 9.54
CA MET A 240 -28.55 -1.13 9.05
C MET A 240 -29.83 -0.89 9.87
N GLY A 241 -30.96 -0.70 9.19
CA GLY A 241 -32.27 -0.55 9.82
C GLY A 241 -32.69 -1.79 10.61
N GLN A 242 -32.99 -1.58 11.90
CA GLN A 242 -33.52 -2.48 12.94
C GLN A 242 -32.53 -3.39 13.69
N LYS A 243 -32.36 -3.05 14.98
CA LYS A 243 -31.70 -3.79 16.07
C LYS A 243 -30.20 -4.06 15.89
N LEU A 244 -29.40 -3.00 15.69
CA LEU A 244 -28.20 -2.96 16.50
C LEU A 244 -28.64 -2.74 17.95
N VAL A 245 -28.47 -3.75 18.79
CA VAL A 245 -28.17 -3.48 20.19
C VAL A 245 -27.06 -2.44 20.15
N THR A 246 -27.30 -1.30 20.79
CA THR A 246 -26.30 -0.28 21.09
C THR A 246 -25.21 -0.89 21.96
N THR A 247 -24.39 -1.77 21.39
CA THR A 247 -23.06 -2.01 21.90
C THR A 247 -22.30 -0.78 21.48
N ASN A 248 -22.20 0.18 22.41
CA ASN A 248 -21.21 1.22 22.35
C ASN A 248 -19.89 0.55 21.94
N LEU A 249 -19.50 0.72 20.68
CA LEU A 249 -18.17 0.41 20.20
C LEU A 249 -17.26 1.49 20.79
N THR A 250 -17.02 1.41 22.10
CA THR A 250 -15.78 1.90 22.67
C THR A 250 -14.70 1.01 22.09
N LEU A 251 -14.16 1.42 20.93
CA LEU A 251 -12.74 1.19 20.68
C LEU A 251 -12.04 1.70 21.93
N ASN A 252 -11.56 0.81 22.78
CA ASN A 252 -10.60 1.21 23.80
C ASN A 252 -9.35 1.61 23.02
N PRO A 253 -9.02 2.91 22.86
CA PRO A 253 -7.64 3.24 22.60
C PRO A 253 -6.80 2.56 23.70
N PRO A 254 -5.58 2.10 23.38
CA PRO A 254 -4.70 1.56 24.41
C PRO A 254 -4.69 2.54 25.58
N SER A 255 -4.92 2.03 26.79
CA SER A 255 -4.91 2.88 27.97
C SER A 255 -3.60 3.65 28.02
N TYR A 256 -3.59 4.83 28.63
CA TYR A 256 -2.40 5.70 28.64
C TYR A 256 -1.12 4.95 29.11
N GLU A 257 -1.28 3.95 29.97
CA GLU A 257 -0.23 3.04 30.44
C GLU A 257 0.26 2.05 29.36
N GLU A 258 -0.64 1.47 28.57
CA GLU A 258 -0.29 0.58 27.44
C GLU A 258 0.35 1.34 26.27
N ALA A 259 -0.16 2.55 25.97
CA ALA A 259 0.42 3.42 24.95
C ALA A 259 1.85 3.84 25.31
N MET A 260 2.11 4.19 26.58
CA MET A 260 3.46 4.46 27.07
C MET A 260 4.38 3.23 26.95
N GLY A 261 3.86 2.03 27.24
CA GLY A 261 4.62 0.78 27.07
C GLY A 261 5.04 0.54 25.62
N ILE A 262 4.16 0.80 24.66
CA ILE A 262 4.45 0.69 23.22
C ILE A 262 5.50 1.74 22.80
N PHE A 263 5.35 3.01 23.24
CA PHE A 263 6.35 4.04 22.94
C PHE A 263 7.72 3.74 23.55
N ALA A 264 7.77 3.15 24.75
CA ALA A 264 9.02 2.72 25.38
C ALA A 264 9.69 1.59 24.58
N LEU A 265 8.93 0.61 24.10
CA LEU A 265 9.47 -0.46 23.25
C LEU A 265 10.00 0.08 21.92
N ILE A 266 9.28 1.02 21.28
CA ILE A 266 9.74 1.68 20.05
C ILE A 266 11.03 2.46 20.31
N ALA A 267 11.12 3.19 21.43
CA ALA A 267 12.33 3.92 21.80
C ALA A 267 13.55 2.98 22.00
N VAL A 268 13.36 1.83 22.65
CA VAL A 268 14.41 0.81 22.80
C VAL A 268 14.85 0.26 21.44
N LEU A 269 13.90 0.00 20.55
CA LEU A 269 14.17 -0.49 19.19
C LEU A 269 14.98 0.53 18.37
N VAL A 270 14.64 1.82 18.47
CA VAL A 270 15.39 2.91 17.82
C VAL A 270 16.82 3.00 18.37
N VAL A 271 17.00 2.86 19.68
CA VAL A 271 18.34 2.87 20.31
C VAL A 271 19.17 1.66 19.84
N MET A 272 18.57 0.48 19.74
CA MET A 272 19.26 -0.70 19.20
C MET A 272 19.67 -0.52 17.74
N LEU A 273 18.79 0.04 16.90
CA LEU A 273 19.10 0.33 15.49
C LEU A 273 20.23 1.35 15.36
N MET A 274 20.22 2.41 16.16
CA MET A 274 21.33 3.37 16.25
C MET A 274 22.64 2.69 16.69
N GLY A 275 22.57 1.75 17.64
CA GLY A 275 23.70 0.94 18.07
C GLY A 275 24.30 0.10 16.92
N VAL A 276 23.46 -0.56 16.13
CA VAL A 276 23.88 -1.34 14.95
C VAL A 276 24.49 -0.42 13.89
N VAL A 277 23.89 0.74 13.62
CA VAL A 277 24.44 1.73 12.66
C VAL A 277 25.80 2.25 13.13
N ALA A 278 25.97 2.53 14.42
CA ALA A 278 27.25 2.96 14.97
C ALA A 278 28.32 1.86 14.89
N GLN A 279 27.96 0.59 15.15
CA GLN A 279 28.85 -0.55 14.97
C GLN A 279 29.24 -0.74 13.50
N LYS A 280 28.28 -0.65 12.57
CA LYS A 280 28.53 -0.72 11.13
C LYS A 280 29.47 0.39 10.68
N LYS A 281 29.23 1.65 11.10
CA LYS A 281 30.08 2.80 10.78
C LYS A 281 31.51 2.63 11.31
N ARG A 282 31.68 2.04 12.51
CA ARG A 282 33.01 1.71 13.05
C ARG A 282 33.71 0.61 12.23
N ASN A 283 32.97 -0.37 11.76
CA ASN A 283 33.51 -1.45 10.93
C ASN A 283 33.92 -0.95 9.53
N ASP A 284 33.09 -0.13 8.91
CA ASP A 284 33.37 0.49 7.61
C ASP A 284 34.57 1.45 7.68
N LYS A 285 34.76 2.14 8.81
CA LYS A 285 35.97 2.94 9.04
C LYS A 285 37.21 2.05 9.12
N ARG A 286 37.14 0.94 9.86
CA ARG A 286 38.26 -0.02 9.95
C ARG A 286 38.60 -0.67 8.61
N SER A 287 37.61 -0.98 7.78
CA SER A 287 37.86 -1.55 6.45
C SER A 287 38.54 -0.52 5.55
N ARG A 288 38.06 0.73 5.54
CA ARG A 288 38.67 1.83 4.79
C ARG A 288 40.11 2.13 5.22
N ASP A 289 40.38 2.14 6.52
CA ASP A 289 41.74 2.33 7.05
C ASP A 289 42.69 1.19 6.62
N ARG A 290 42.21 -0.06 6.56
CA ARG A 290 42.99 -1.19 6.05
C ARG A 290 43.25 -1.08 4.54
N TYR A 291 42.25 -0.66 3.77
CA TYR A 291 42.40 -0.42 2.33
C TYR A 291 43.40 0.70 2.04
N GLU A 292 43.36 1.81 2.79
CA GLU A 292 44.32 2.91 2.62
C GLU A 292 45.75 2.50 2.99
N ARG A 293 45.93 1.72 4.08
CA ARG A 293 47.26 1.18 4.43
C ARG A 293 47.79 0.22 3.38
N ALA A 294 46.94 -0.68 2.86
CA ALA A 294 47.33 -1.59 1.78
C ALA A 294 47.66 -0.84 0.49
N SER A 295 46.88 0.19 0.14
CA SER A 295 47.13 1.04 -1.01
C SER A 295 48.45 1.81 -0.89
N ARG A 296 48.74 2.41 0.27
CA ARG A 296 50.02 3.07 0.55
C ARG A 296 51.19 2.09 0.50
N ALA A 297 51.06 0.88 1.06
CA ALA A 297 52.09 -0.14 0.99
C ALA A 297 52.38 -0.60 -0.46
N ALA A 298 51.34 -0.76 -1.28
CA ALA A 298 51.49 -1.09 -2.70
C ALA A 298 52.13 0.06 -3.51
N GLN A 299 51.88 1.32 -3.14
CA GLN A 299 52.58 2.46 -3.72
C GLN A 299 54.07 2.47 -3.34
N PHE A 300 54.44 2.16 -2.10
CA PHE A 300 55.85 2.02 -1.70
C PHE A 300 56.57 0.91 -2.46
N GLN A 301 55.94 -0.24 -2.69
CA GLN A 301 56.53 -1.31 -3.51
C GLN A 301 56.71 -0.88 -4.97
N ARG A 302 55.75 -0.14 -5.56
CA ARG A 302 55.91 0.38 -6.94
C ARG A 302 57.01 1.44 -7.06
N VAL A 303 57.24 2.23 -6.03
CA VAL A 303 58.34 3.21 -6.00
C VAL A 303 59.69 2.53 -5.74
N SER A 304 59.76 1.51 -4.87
CA SER A 304 61.02 0.78 -4.63
C SER A 304 61.47 -0.04 -5.84
N ILE A 305 60.54 -0.59 -6.63
CA ILE A 305 60.86 -1.29 -7.89
C ILE A 305 61.42 -0.33 -8.95
N ARG A 306 60.96 0.93 -8.97
CA ARG A 306 61.52 1.96 -9.88
C ARG A 306 62.87 2.51 -9.39
N MET A 307 63.14 2.52 -8.09
CA MET A 307 64.45 2.92 -7.56
C MET A 307 65.48 1.79 -7.60
N SER A 308 65.08 0.52 -7.46
CA SER A 308 66.02 -0.63 -7.59
C SER A 308 66.45 -0.89 -9.04
N GLN A 309 65.70 -0.40 -10.03
CA GLN A 309 66.13 -0.44 -11.44
C GLN A 309 67.23 0.58 -11.76
N HIS A 310 67.37 1.66 -10.97
CA HIS A 310 68.46 2.63 -11.17
C HIS A 310 69.80 2.21 -10.56
N ASP A 311 69.82 1.33 -9.56
CA ASP A 311 71.09 0.79 -9.03
C ASP A 311 71.62 -0.40 -9.86
N GLN A 312 70.76 -1.09 -10.61
CA GLN A 312 71.17 -2.20 -11.49
C GLN A 312 71.63 -1.77 -12.89
N GLU A 313 71.21 -0.61 -13.40
CA GLU A 313 71.68 -0.08 -14.69
C GLU A 313 73.10 0.54 -14.63
N SER A 314 73.65 0.80 -13.43
CA SER A 314 75.01 1.33 -13.24
C SER A 314 76.10 0.28 -12.99
N GLN A 315 75.80 -1.03 -13.06
CA GLN A 315 76.80 -2.09 -12.83
C GLN A 315 76.99 -3.06 -13.99
N GLN A 316 76.45 -2.76 -15.17
CA GLN A 316 76.49 -3.69 -16.29
C GLN A 316 76.97 -3.06 -17.60
N PHE A 317 78.01 -2.23 -17.55
CA PHE A 317 78.88 -1.91 -18.70
C PHE A 317 80.15 -1.23 -18.20
N GLU A 318 81.12 -2.01 -17.72
CA GLU A 318 82.56 -1.72 -17.85
C GLU A 318 83.36 -2.94 -17.37
N SER A 319 84.15 -3.51 -18.28
CA SER A 319 85.18 -4.55 -18.08
C SER A 319 84.91 -5.90 -18.78
N GLU A 320 84.82 -5.88 -20.11
CA GLU A 320 85.48 -6.90 -20.93
C GLU A 320 86.18 -6.19 -22.10
N GLU A 321 87.41 -5.72 -21.88
CA GLU A 321 88.51 -5.72 -22.86
C GLU A 321 89.82 -5.24 -22.19
N GLU A 322 90.62 -6.21 -21.71
CA GLU A 322 92.08 -6.23 -21.41
C GLU A 322 92.27 -7.31 -20.33
N SER A 323 93.10 -8.35 -20.39
CA SER A 323 94.21 -8.72 -21.25
C SER A 323 94.48 -10.22 -21.02
N LEU A 324 94.95 -10.93 -22.05
CA LEU A 324 95.80 -12.11 -21.87
C LEU A 324 97.06 -11.70 -21.11
N LEU A 325 97.26 -12.26 -19.92
CA LEU A 325 98.52 -12.78 -19.36
C LEU A 325 98.25 -13.48 -18.03
#